data_AF-A0AAI8L1S0-F1
#
_entry.id   AF-A0AAI8L1S0-F1
#
_cell.length_a   1.000
_cell.length_b   1.000
_cell.length_c   1.000
_cell.angle_alpha   90.00
_cell.angle_beta   90.00
_cell.angle_gamma   90.00
#
_symmetry.space_group_name_H-M   'P 1'
#
loop_
_entity.id
_entity.type
_entity.pdbx_description
1 polymer ?
#
loop_
_entity_poly.entity_id
_entity_poly.type
_entity_poly.pdbx_seq_one_letter_code
_entity_poly.pdbx_strand_id
1 'polypeptide(L)'
;MPTKVVEIHVPLLPTPDLPDGAYPFPWIEEVEDFLSDLEDQGGVEIFDESEEDGDVYVFFITGAGEGDLLAVASRVATLPGVPAGTTAVVSTDDAEEFGLGPRVAPPLPAL
;
A
#
# COMPACT_ATOMS: atom_id res chain seq x y z
N MET A 1 13.41 5.45 -19.17
CA MET A 1 14.05 5.16 -17.87
C MET A 1 12.98 4.45 -17.06
N PRO A 2 13.34 3.42 -16.29
CA PRO A 2 12.35 2.71 -15.49
C PRO A 2 11.68 3.65 -14.49
N THR A 3 10.38 3.49 -14.35
CA THR A 3 9.53 4.26 -13.44
C THR A 3 9.60 3.65 -12.05
N LYS A 4 9.51 4.50 -11.01
CA LYS A 4 9.57 4.01 -9.64
C LYS A 4 8.21 3.47 -9.21
N VAL A 5 8.20 2.27 -8.63
CA VAL A 5 7.00 1.64 -8.06
C VAL A 5 7.25 1.41 -6.58
N VAL A 6 6.24 1.71 -5.77
CA VAL A 6 6.21 1.32 -4.36
C VAL A 6 5.05 0.36 -4.16
N GLU A 7 5.38 -0.81 -3.65
CA GLU A 7 4.42 -1.84 -3.27
C GLU A 7 4.14 -1.68 -1.78
N ILE A 8 2.87 -1.64 -1.38
CA ILE A 8 2.44 -1.51 0.01
C ILE A 8 1.88 -2.85 0.44
N HIS A 9 2.66 -3.60 1.20
CA HIS A 9 2.33 -4.92 1.71
C HIS A 9 1.66 -4.77 3.07
N VAL A 10 0.35 -4.98 3.15
CA VAL A 10 -0.43 -4.88 4.38
C VAL A 10 -0.75 -6.29 4.89
N PRO A 11 -0.45 -6.65 6.15
CA PRO A 11 -0.80 -7.96 6.68
C PRO A 11 -2.30 -8.24 6.57
N LEU A 12 -2.66 -9.41 6.06
CA LEU A 12 -4.04 -9.84 5.84
C LEU A 12 -4.68 -10.31 7.16
N LEU A 13 -4.84 -9.37 8.10
CA LEU A 13 -5.42 -9.62 9.41
C LEU A 13 -6.89 -9.17 9.44
N PRO A 14 -7.81 -10.01 9.94
CA PRO A 14 -9.21 -9.64 10.06
C PRO A 14 -9.37 -8.51 11.08
N THR A 15 -10.22 -7.54 10.76
CA THR A 15 -10.54 -6.45 11.69
C THR A 15 -11.24 -7.03 12.94
N PRO A 16 -10.74 -6.76 14.14
CA PRO A 16 -11.35 -7.26 15.37
C PRO A 16 -12.72 -6.62 15.61
N ASP A 17 -13.56 -7.29 16.40
CA ASP A 17 -14.84 -6.77 16.90
C ASP A 17 -15.86 -6.40 15.80
N LEU A 18 -15.75 -7.00 14.61
CA LEU A 18 -16.73 -6.84 13.54
C LEU A 18 -18.06 -7.55 13.84
N PRO A 19 -19.21 -7.04 13.35
CA PRO A 19 -20.49 -7.74 13.44
C PRO A 19 -20.46 -9.12 12.76
N ASP A 20 -21.28 -10.04 13.28
CA ASP A 20 -21.43 -11.37 12.68
C ASP A 20 -21.84 -11.29 11.20
N GLY A 21 -21.07 -11.95 10.33
CA GLY A 21 -21.30 -11.97 8.89
C GLY A 21 -20.80 -10.74 8.13
N ALA A 22 -20.14 -9.79 8.81
CA ALA A 22 -19.43 -8.69 8.13
C ALA A 22 -18.22 -9.21 7.34
N TYR A 23 -17.85 -8.47 6.29
CA TYR A 23 -16.61 -8.73 5.55
C TYR A 23 -15.41 -8.51 6.48
N PRO A 24 -14.46 -9.46 6.59
CA PRO A 24 -13.38 -9.42 7.58
C PRO A 24 -12.27 -8.40 7.31
N PHE A 25 -12.15 -7.88 6.08
CA PHE A 25 -11.06 -6.99 5.66
C PHE A 25 -11.54 -5.64 5.14
N PRO A 26 -12.41 -4.91 5.86
CA PRO A 26 -12.98 -3.65 5.38
C PRO A 26 -11.92 -2.57 5.12
N TRP A 27 -10.74 -2.70 5.72
CA TRP A 27 -9.61 -1.79 5.46
C TRP A 27 -9.10 -1.85 4.03
N ILE A 28 -9.36 -2.92 3.26
CA ILE A 28 -8.94 -3.00 1.85
C ILE A 28 -9.66 -1.90 1.05
N GLU A 29 -10.98 -1.83 1.15
CA GLU A 29 -11.79 -0.80 0.48
C GLU A 29 -11.38 0.61 0.92
N GLU A 30 -11.09 0.81 2.21
CA GLU A 30 -10.63 2.12 2.72
C GLU A 30 -9.26 2.54 2.16
N VAL A 31 -8.36 1.59 1.91
CA VAL A 31 -7.06 1.89 1.27
C VAL A 31 -7.24 2.15 -0.22
N GLU A 32 -8.08 1.37 -0.91
CA GLU A 32 -8.40 1.58 -2.32
C GLU A 32 -9.03 2.96 -2.57
N ASP A 33 -10.01 3.34 -1.73
CA ASP A 33 -10.65 4.66 -1.78
C ASP A 33 -9.62 5.77 -1.53
N PHE A 34 -8.76 5.62 -0.52
CA PHE A 34 -7.72 6.60 -0.22
C PHE A 34 -6.71 6.77 -1.36
N LEU A 35 -6.29 5.68 -2.01
CA LEU A 35 -5.36 5.73 -3.14
C LEU A 35 -6.02 6.32 -4.39
N SER A 36 -7.27 5.96 -4.66
CA SER A 36 -8.06 6.51 -5.77
C SER A 36 -8.24 8.02 -5.61
N ASP A 37 -8.57 8.50 -4.41
CA ASP A 37 -8.67 9.93 -4.11
C ASP A 37 -7.35 10.67 -4.37
N LEU A 38 -6.20 10.06 -4.05
CA LEU A 38 -4.89 10.65 -4.31
C LEU A 38 -4.54 10.68 -5.80
N GLU A 39 -4.96 9.67 -6.56
CA GLU A 39 -4.82 9.63 -8.01
C GLU A 39 -5.63 10.73 -8.69
N ASP A 40 -6.89 10.91 -8.29
CA ASP A 40 -7.75 11.99 -8.80
C ASP A 40 -7.16 13.39 -8.50
N GLN A 41 -6.41 13.53 -7.40
CA GLN A 41 -5.71 14.76 -7.04
C GLN A 41 -4.37 14.94 -7.77
N GLY A 42 -3.91 13.93 -8.52
CA GLY A 42 -2.62 13.91 -9.21
C GLY A 42 -1.42 13.76 -8.28
N GLY A 43 -1.61 13.16 -7.09
CA GLY A 43 -0.55 12.96 -6.10
C GLY A 43 0.31 11.73 -6.35
N VAL A 44 -0.33 10.61 -6.72
CA VAL A 44 0.28 9.33 -7.12
C VAL A 44 -0.59 8.69 -8.18
N GLU A 45 -0.15 7.60 -8.79
CA GLU A 45 -0.93 6.80 -9.75
C GLU A 45 -1.01 5.35 -9.24
N ILE A 46 -2.14 4.67 -9.46
CA ILE A 46 -2.26 3.24 -9.18
C ILE A 46 -1.56 2.50 -10.32
N PHE A 47 -0.52 1.73 -9.99
CA PHE A 47 0.35 1.12 -10.99
C PHE A 47 -0.22 -0.20 -11.55
N ASP A 48 -0.80 -1.04 -10.70
CA ASP A 48 -1.31 -2.37 -11.06
C ASP A 48 -2.51 -2.75 -10.17
N GLU A 49 -3.20 -3.83 -10.55
CA GLU A 49 -4.30 -4.41 -9.78
C GLU A 49 -3.81 -4.83 -8.38
N SER A 50 -4.54 -4.45 -7.33
CA SER A 50 -4.21 -4.86 -5.97
C SER A 50 -4.58 -6.33 -5.75
N GLU A 51 -3.74 -7.08 -5.04
CA GLU A 51 -3.91 -8.54 -4.92
C GLU A 51 -3.49 -9.11 -3.56
N GLU A 52 -4.01 -10.30 -3.26
CA GLU A 52 -3.59 -11.10 -2.12
C GLU A 52 -2.34 -11.90 -2.47
N ASP A 53 -1.26 -11.73 -1.71
CA ASP A 53 -0.05 -12.53 -1.79
C ASP A 53 0.23 -13.20 -0.44
N GLY A 54 -0.20 -14.45 -0.30
CA GLY A 54 0.04 -15.25 0.91
C GLY A 54 -0.65 -14.70 2.15
N ASP A 55 0.10 -14.03 3.02
CA ASP A 55 -0.39 -13.43 4.27
C ASP A 55 -0.47 -11.89 4.23
N VAL A 56 -0.30 -11.30 3.05
CA VAL A 56 -0.44 -9.86 2.82
C VAL A 56 -1.41 -9.55 1.68
N TYR A 57 -1.95 -8.34 1.70
CA TYR A 57 -2.59 -7.71 0.55
C TYR A 57 -1.67 -6.59 0.04
N VAL A 58 -1.46 -6.52 -1.27
CA VAL A 58 -0.46 -5.67 -1.90
C VAL A 58 -1.13 -4.61 -2.76
N PHE A 59 -0.74 -3.35 -2.56
CA PHE A 59 -1.13 -2.22 -3.39
C PHE A 59 0.07 -1.66 -4.14
N PHE A 60 -0.11 -1.16 -5.35
CA PHE A 60 0.99 -0.67 -6.19
C PHE A 60 0.80 0.79 -6.55
N ILE A 61 1.75 1.65 -6.19
CA ILE A 61 1.70 3.08 -6.49
C ILE A 61 2.93 3.57 -7.25
N THR A 62 2.73 4.53 -8.16
CA THR A 62 3.76 5.17 -8.97
C THR A 62 3.46 6.66 -9.22
N GLY A 63 4.09 7.27 -10.22
CA GLY A 63 3.81 8.63 -10.68
C GLY A 63 4.51 9.75 -9.90
N ALA A 64 5.12 9.44 -8.75
CA ALA A 64 5.81 10.40 -7.88
C ALA A 64 7.25 9.99 -7.53
N GLY A 65 7.97 10.89 -6.85
CA GLY A 65 9.30 10.59 -6.32
C GLY A 65 9.26 9.56 -5.19
N GLU A 66 10.33 8.79 -5.00
CA GLU A 66 10.41 7.73 -3.97
C GLU A 66 10.00 8.21 -2.57
N GLY A 67 10.45 9.41 -2.17
CA GLY A 67 10.09 9.99 -0.87
C GLY A 67 8.60 10.27 -0.72
N ASP A 68 7.94 10.73 -1.79
CA ASP A 68 6.50 11.00 -1.80
C ASP A 68 5.70 9.70 -1.78
N LEU A 69 6.12 8.69 -2.56
CA LEU A 69 5.50 7.36 -2.55
C LEU A 69 5.64 6.68 -1.18
N LEU A 70 6.81 6.77 -0.54
CA LEU A 70 7.01 6.25 0.82
C LEU A 70 6.23 7.03 1.88
N ALA A 71 5.98 8.33 1.66
CA ALA A 71 5.09 9.11 2.52
C ALA A 71 3.64 8.66 2.39
N VAL A 72 3.18 8.30 1.18
CA VAL A 72 1.86 7.68 0.96
C VAL A 72 1.77 6.32 1.64
N ALA A 73 2.77 5.45 1.48
CA ALA A 73 2.83 4.17 2.19
C ALA A 73 2.81 4.35 3.73
N SER A 74 3.45 5.40 4.24
CA SER A 74 3.39 5.75 5.66
C SER A 74 1.99 6.20 6.10
N ARG A 75 1.26 6.92 5.24
CA ARG A 75 -0.14 7.29 5.53
C ARG A 75 -1.04 6.06 5.54
N VAL A 76 -0.92 5.18 4.55
CA VAL A 76 -1.66 3.90 4.49
C VAL A 76 -1.45 3.09 5.76
N ALA A 77 -0.20 2.91 6.19
CA ALA A 77 0.15 2.18 7.42
C ALA A 77 -0.45 2.80 8.72
N THR A 78 -0.98 4.02 8.64
CA THR A 78 -1.60 4.74 9.77
C THR A 78 -3.11 4.96 9.60
N LEU A 79 -3.71 4.47 8.52
CA LEU A 79 -5.16 4.56 8.32
C LEU A 79 -5.90 3.75 9.39
N PRO A 80 -7.07 4.22 9.84
CA PRO A 80 -7.89 3.47 10.78
C PRO A 80 -8.21 2.06 10.24
N GLY A 81 -8.03 1.04 11.06
CA GLY A 81 -8.34 -0.35 10.69
C GLY A 81 -7.25 -1.06 9.89
N VAL A 82 -6.26 -0.34 9.33
CA VAL A 82 -5.11 -0.96 8.66
C VAL A 82 -4.26 -1.72 9.68
N PRO A 83 -3.97 -3.02 9.45
CA PRO A 83 -3.16 -3.82 10.34
C PRO A 83 -1.73 -3.30 10.51
N ALA A 84 -1.23 -3.36 11.75
CA ALA A 84 0.18 -3.10 12.03
C ALA A 84 1.07 -4.14 11.33
N GLY A 85 2.29 -3.74 10.95
CA GLY A 85 3.22 -4.59 10.21
C GLY A 85 3.24 -4.33 8.70
N THR A 86 2.52 -3.31 8.22
CA THR A 86 2.64 -2.81 6.85
C THR A 86 4.10 -2.58 6.48
N THR A 87 4.50 -3.05 5.30
CA THR A 87 5.85 -2.88 4.74
C THR A 87 5.75 -2.26 3.36
N ALA A 88 6.67 -1.36 3.02
CA ALA A 88 6.80 -0.84 1.67
C ALA A 88 7.98 -1.52 0.95
N VAL A 89 7.82 -1.88 -0.31
CA VAL A 89 8.89 -2.40 -1.17
C VAL A 89 9.11 -1.42 -2.32
N VAL A 90 10.34 -0.96 -2.51
CA VAL A 90 10.68 0.00 -3.58
C VAL A 90 11.26 -0.74 -4.78
N SER A 91 10.50 -0.87 -5.87
CA SER A 91 10.88 -1.58 -7.09
C SER A 91 10.77 -0.66 -8.32
N THR A 92 10.88 -1.20 -9.52
CA THR A 92 10.69 -0.45 -10.78
C THR A 92 9.65 -1.14 -11.65
N ASP A 93 9.06 -0.40 -12.59
CA ASP A 93 8.06 -0.92 -13.54
C ASP A 93 8.58 -2.03 -14.47
N ASP A 94 9.90 -2.18 -14.61
CA ASP A 94 10.56 -3.24 -15.36
C ASP A 94 11.06 -4.41 -14.49
N ALA A 95 10.71 -4.45 -13.21
CA ALA A 95 11.02 -5.57 -12.34
C ALA A 95 10.32 -6.85 -12.85
N GLU A 96 11.04 -7.97 -12.85
CA GLU A 96 10.52 -9.25 -13.34
C GLU A 96 9.43 -9.83 -12.42
N GLU A 97 9.43 -9.44 -11.14
CA GLU A 97 8.48 -9.85 -10.10
C GLU A 97 8.36 -8.72 -9.06
N PHE A 98 7.18 -8.57 -8.45
CA PHE A 98 7.02 -7.69 -7.28
C PHE A 98 7.74 -8.28 -6.06
N GLY A 99 8.08 -7.46 -5.07
CA GLY A 99 8.73 -7.91 -3.82
C GLY A 99 10.26 -8.02 -3.89
N LEU A 100 10.88 -7.72 -5.04
CA LEU A 100 12.32 -7.81 -5.27
C LEU A 100 13.12 -6.58 -4.80
N GLY A 101 12.43 -5.51 -4.40
CA GLY A 101 13.02 -4.24 -3.99
C GLY A 101 13.50 -4.18 -2.53
N PRO A 102 14.22 -3.10 -2.14
CA PRO A 102 14.50 -2.82 -0.73
C PRO A 102 13.19 -2.66 0.06
N ARG A 103 13.12 -3.32 1.22
CA ARG A 103 12.00 -3.21 2.16
C ARG A 103 12.21 -2.04 3.11
N VAL A 104 11.14 -1.27 3.33
CA VAL A 104 11.07 -0.13 4.23
C VAL A 104 9.90 -0.36 5.18
N ALA A 105 10.11 -0.13 6.48
CA ALA A 105 9.04 -0.25 7.48
C ALA A 105 8.39 1.12 7.73
N PRO A 106 7.19 1.40 7.18
CA PRO A 106 6.38 2.54 7.58
C PRO A 106 5.79 2.39 9.00
N PRO A 107 5.32 3.49 9.62
CA PRO A 107 5.44 4.85 9.14
C PRO A 107 6.87 5.38 9.29
N LEU A 108 7.34 6.11 8.28
CA LEU A 108 8.60 6.83 8.38
C LEU A 108 8.46 7.99 9.38
N PRO A 109 9.51 8.31 10.16
CA PRO A 109 9.49 9.50 11.01
C PRO A 109 9.26 10.74 10.15
N ALA A 110 8.36 11.63 10.60
CA ALA A 110 8.10 12.89 9.92
C ALA A 110 9.43 13.66 9.79
N LEU A 111 9.79 14.00 8.54
CA LEU A 111 10.96 14.82 8.22
C LEU A 111 10.81 16.26 8.72
#